data_AF-A0A2J6S8H3-F1
#
_entry.id   AF-A0A2J6S8H3-F1
#
_cell.length_a   1.000
_cell.length_b   1.000
_cell.length_c   1.000
_cell.angle_alpha   90.00
_cell.angle_beta   90.00
_cell.angle_gamma   90.00
#
_symmetry.space_group_name_H-M   'P 1'
#
loop_
_entity.id
_entity.type
_entity.pdbx_description
1 polymer ?
#
loop_
_entity_poly.entity_id
_entity_poly.type
_entity_poly.pdbx_seq_one_letter_code
_entity_poly.pdbx_strand_id
1 'polypeptide(L)'
;LGCYTESGATTPSRTLYDYHYINYSNMSPEICASACAGYSYFGVEFSGECYCGNQINSASYQVPDSQCAMPCGGNPNEFCG
;
A
#
# COMPACT_ATOMS: atom_id res chain seq x y z
N LEU A 1 8.53 -3.92 5.10
CA LEU A 1 8.06 -3.45 6.43
C LEU A 1 7.01 -4.40 7.00
N GLY A 2 6.04 -4.84 6.20
CA GLY A 2 5.05 -5.85 6.59
C GLY A 2 3.65 -5.41 6.18
N CYS A 3 2.62 -6.16 6.58
CA CYS A 3 1.22 -5.79 6.41
C CYS A 3 0.73 -4.86 7.54
N TYR A 4 0.03 -3.77 7.20
CA TYR A 4 -0.49 -2.79 8.16
C TYR A 4 -1.99 -2.57 7.94
N THR A 5 -2.74 -2.31 9.02
CA THR A 5 -4.15 -1.92 8.91
C THR A 5 -4.30 -0.52 8.35
N GLU A 6 -5.28 -0.32 7.46
CA GLU A 6 -5.75 1.02 7.13
C GLU A 6 -6.32 1.73 8.37
N SER A 7 -6.02 3.03 8.52
CA SER A 7 -6.32 3.74 9.77
C SER A 7 -7.81 4.04 9.96
N GLY A 8 -8.64 3.93 8.90
CA GLY A 8 -10.09 3.66 8.85
C GLY A 8 -11.06 4.62 9.55
N ALA A 9 -10.65 5.30 10.61
CA ALA A 9 -11.49 6.08 11.52
C ALA A 9 -10.84 7.40 12.00
N THR A 10 -9.65 7.75 11.49
CA THR A 10 -8.94 8.99 11.80
C THR A 10 -8.73 9.82 10.54
N THR A 11 -8.45 11.12 10.65
CA THR A 11 -8.09 11.96 9.50
C THR A 11 -6.60 12.29 9.60
N PRO A 12 -5.76 11.92 8.61
CA PRO A 12 -6.09 11.21 7.37
C PRO A 12 -6.44 9.72 7.61
N SER A 13 -7.41 9.20 6.86
CA SER A 13 -8.00 7.86 7.05
C SER A 13 -7.20 6.72 6.46
N ARG A 14 -5.96 7.03 6.03
CA ARG A 14 -5.07 6.12 5.33
C ARG A 14 -3.79 5.90 6.13
N THR A 15 -3.20 4.72 5.98
CA THR A 15 -1.86 4.42 6.53
C THR A 15 -0.81 5.34 5.93
N LEU A 16 -0.87 5.52 4.60
CA LEU A 16 -0.06 6.43 3.81
C LEU A 16 -0.99 7.36 3.01
N TYR A 17 -0.82 8.67 3.15
CA TYR A 17 -1.84 9.64 2.72
C TYR A 17 -1.32 10.77 1.85
N ASP A 18 -0.02 10.79 1.51
CA ASP A 18 0.58 11.93 0.81
C ASP A 18 0.31 11.89 -0.71
N TYR A 19 0.41 10.72 -1.34
CA TYR A 19 0.14 10.52 -2.77
C TYR A 19 -0.45 9.13 -3.02
N HIS A 20 -1.25 9.00 -4.08
CA HIS A 20 -1.78 7.71 -4.51
C HIS A 20 -1.82 7.57 -6.03
N TYR A 21 -1.71 6.32 -6.47
CA TYR A 21 -1.75 5.90 -7.86
C TYR A 21 -2.53 4.59 -7.96
N ILE A 22 -3.52 4.50 -8.85
CA ILE A 22 -4.39 3.33 -8.99
C ILE A 22 -4.24 2.75 -10.39
N ASN A 23 -3.95 1.45 -10.47
CA ASN A 23 -3.90 0.68 -11.70
C ASN A 23 -4.14 -0.82 -11.44
N TYR A 24 -5.40 -1.26 -11.48
CA TYR A 24 -5.75 -2.67 -11.27
C TYR A 24 -5.26 -3.65 -12.36
N SER A 25 -4.77 -3.16 -13.50
CA SER A 25 -4.32 -4.03 -14.59
C SER A 25 -2.81 -4.26 -14.59
N ASN A 26 -2.04 -3.33 -14.01
CA ASN A 26 -0.59 -3.36 -14.11
C ASN A 26 0.10 -3.04 -12.78
N MET A 27 -0.58 -3.11 -11.63
CA MET A 27 0.08 -2.87 -10.34
C MET A 27 1.03 -4.01 -9.98
N SER A 28 2.16 -3.64 -9.39
CA SER A 28 3.07 -4.51 -8.64
C SER A 28 3.76 -3.70 -7.54
N PRO A 29 4.41 -4.33 -6.56
CA PRO A 29 5.20 -3.61 -5.56
C PRO A 29 6.29 -2.74 -6.18
N GLU A 30 6.94 -3.18 -7.26
CA GLU A 30 8.00 -2.43 -7.97
C GLU A 30 7.44 -1.19 -8.66
N ILE A 31 6.26 -1.30 -9.27
CA ILE A 31 5.59 -0.18 -9.92
C ILE A 31 5.17 0.85 -8.87
N CYS A 32 4.64 0.40 -7.72
CA CYS A 32 4.32 1.29 -6.63
C CYS A 32 5.57 1.96 -6.04
N ALA A 33 6.65 1.21 -5.81
CA ALA A 33 7.92 1.74 -5.34
C ALA A 33 8.48 2.81 -6.30
N SER A 34 8.38 2.58 -7.61
CA SER A 34 8.78 3.58 -8.62
C SER A 34 7.88 4.80 -8.62
N ALA A 35 6.57 4.64 -8.46
CA ALA A 35 5.61 5.75 -8.39
C ALA A 35 5.81 6.59 -7.11
N CYS A 36 6.22 5.95 -6.02
CA CYS A 36 6.54 6.59 -4.75
C CYS A 36 8.00 7.06 -4.65
N ALA A 37 8.75 7.14 -5.75
CA ALA A 37 10.11 7.64 -5.73
C ALA A 37 10.15 9.08 -5.18
N GLY A 38 10.75 9.26 -4.00
CA GLY A 38 10.78 10.52 -3.26
C GLY A 38 10.00 10.53 -1.94
N TYR A 39 9.26 9.45 -1.64
CA TYR A 39 8.63 9.22 -0.34
C TYR A 39 9.41 8.18 0.46
N SER A 40 9.32 8.26 1.80
CA SER A 40 9.96 7.27 2.70
C SER A 40 9.30 5.89 2.62
N TYR A 41 8.00 5.84 2.33
CA TYR A 41 7.20 4.62 2.35
C TYR A 41 6.30 4.54 1.13
N PHE A 42 6.04 3.30 0.73
CA PHE A 42 4.99 2.93 -0.20
C PHE A 42 4.19 1.76 0.37
N GLY A 43 2.94 1.63 -0.04
CA GLY A 43 2.03 0.56 0.33
C GLY A 43 1.14 0.22 -0.86
N VAL A 44 0.84 -1.06 -1.00
CA VAL A 44 -0.05 -1.60 -2.03
C VAL A 44 -1.27 -2.21 -1.37
N GLU A 45 -2.46 -1.95 -1.93
CA GLU A 45 -3.71 -2.55 -1.45
C GLU A 45 -4.70 -2.86 -2.59
N PHE A 46 -5.65 -3.75 -2.30
CA PHE A 46 -6.74 -4.14 -3.19
C PHE A 46 -6.29 -4.49 -4.63
N SER A 47 -5.19 -5.22 -4.76
CA SER A 47 -4.61 -5.69 -6.04
C SER A 47 -4.10 -4.61 -7.00
N GLY A 48 -4.44 -3.34 -6.79
CA GLY A 48 -4.29 -2.30 -7.81
C GLY A 48 -4.06 -0.90 -7.29
N GLU A 49 -4.08 -0.69 -5.99
CA GLU A 49 -3.91 0.63 -5.39
C GLU A 49 -2.51 0.76 -4.80
N CYS A 50 -1.92 1.92 -4.99
CA CYS A 50 -0.61 2.29 -4.47
C CYS A 50 -0.73 3.60 -3.70
N TYR A 51 -0.15 3.63 -2.51
CA TYR A 51 -0.13 4.78 -1.62
C TYR A 51 1.29 5.09 -1.20
N CYS A 52 1.63 6.38 -1.14
CA CYS A 52 2.93 6.87 -0.74
C CYS A 52 2.80 7.78 0.47
N GLY A 53 3.82 7.77 1.32
CA GLY A 53 3.85 8.66 2.48
C GLY A 53 5.24 8.78 3.08
N ASN A 54 5.47 9.88 3.78
CA ASN A 54 6.71 10.07 4.54
C ASN A 54 6.61 9.57 5.98
N GLN A 55 5.40 9.21 6.42
CA GLN A 55 5.10 8.70 7.75
C GLN A 55 4.02 7.63 7.66
N ILE A 56 4.11 6.62 8.52
CA ILE A 56 3.03 5.67 8.77
C ILE A 56 2.08 6.31 9.79
N ASN A 57 0.78 6.33 9.50
CA ASN A 57 -0.23 6.85 10.42
C ASN A 57 -0.11 6.15 11.79
N SER A 58 -0.09 6.91 12.89
CA SER A 58 0.06 6.37 14.24
C SER A 58 -1.10 5.47 14.70
N ALA A 59 -2.25 5.56 14.02
CA ALA A 59 -3.40 4.67 14.26
C ALA A 59 -3.29 3.34 13.50
N SER A 60 -2.37 3.21 12.53
CA SER A 60 -2.10 1.97 11.83
C SER A 60 -1.15 1.08 12.64
N TYR A 61 -1.37 -0.23 12.62
CA TYR A 61 -0.51 -1.21 13.29
C TYR A 61 -0.28 -2.43 12.39
N GLN A 62 0.83 -3.12 12.65
CA GLN A 62 1.22 -4.29 11.88
C GLN A 62 0.31 -5.49 12.19
N VAL A 63 -0.07 -6.22 11.16
CA VAL A 63 -0.84 -7.48 11.24
C VAL A 63 -0.07 -8.60 10.51
N PRO A 64 -0.46 -9.87 10.67
CA PRO A 64 0.17 -10.96 9.92
C PRO A 64 0.10 -10.74 8.41
N ASP A 65 1.18 -11.03 7.69
CA ASP A 65 1.28 -10.81 6.24
C ASP A 65 0.20 -11.58 5.45
N SER A 66 -0.35 -12.66 6.01
CA SER A 66 -1.48 -13.40 5.42
C SER A 66 -2.76 -12.57 5.27
N GLN A 67 -2.87 -11.41 5.95
CA GLN A 67 -3.99 -10.48 5.77
C GLN A 67 -3.81 -9.54 4.57
N CYS A 68 -2.58 -9.45 4.01
CA CYS A 68 -2.24 -8.67 2.82
C CYS A 68 -1.86 -9.59 1.65
N ALA A 69 -2.70 -10.60 1.36
CA ALA A 69 -2.39 -11.69 0.43
C ALA A 69 -3.20 -11.67 -0.89
N MET A 70 -3.86 -10.56 -1.21
CA MET A 70 -4.46 -10.32 -2.52
C MET A 70 -3.37 -10.26 -3.59
N PRO A 71 -3.49 -11.04 -4.67
CA PRO A 71 -2.55 -10.99 -5.78
C PRO A 71 -2.55 -9.61 -6.45
N CYS A 72 -1.40 -9.15 -6.92
CA CYS A 72 -1.30 -7.92 -7.71
C CYS A 72 -1.90 -8.09 -9.10
N GLY A 73 -2.52 -7.03 -9.62
CA GLY A 73 -3.15 -7.03 -10.95
C GLY A 73 -2.16 -7.16 -12.12
N GLY A 74 -0.96 -6.58 -11.99
CA GLY A 74 0.11 -6.67 -12.98
C GLY A 74 1.03 -7.89 -12.81
N ASN A 75 1.04 -8.51 -11.63
CA ASN A 75 1.83 -9.70 -11.35
C ASN A 75 1.16 -10.59 -10.29
N PRO A 76 0.47 -11.67 -10.68
CA PRO A 76 -0.27 -12.52 -9.73
C PRO A 76 0.63 -13.37 -8.83
N ASN A 77 1.95 -13.34 -9.00
CA ASN A 77 2.91 -14.02 -8.11
C ASN A 77 3.37 -13.13 -6.95
N GLU A 78 2.91 -11.89 -6.89
CA GLU A 78 3.19 -10.91 -5.84
C GLU A 78 1.90 -10.50 -5.13
N PHE A 79 2.04 -9.97 -3.91
CA PHE A 79 0.92 -9.55 -3.10
C PHE A 79 0.80 -8.03 -3.04
N CYS A 80 -0.43 -7.54 -3.17
CA CYS A 80 -0.80 -6.12 -3.20
C CYS A 80 -1.97 -5.84 -2.25
N GLY A 81 -1.75 -6.16 -0.97
CA GLY A 81 -2.67 -5.97 0.16
C GLY A 81 -3.69 -7.07 0.31
#